data_AF-E6PJC2-F1
#
_entry.id   AF-E6PJC2-F1
#
_cell.length_a   1.000
_cell.length_b   1.000
_cell.length_c   1.000
_cell.angle_alpha   90.00
_cell.angle_beta   90.00
_cell.angle_gamma   90.00
#
_symmetry.space_group_name_H-M   'P 1'
#
loop_
_entity.id
_entity.type
_entity.pdbx_description
1 polymer ?
#
loop_
_entity_poly.entity_id
_entity_poly.type
_entity_poly.pdbx_seq_one_letter_code
_entity_poly.pdbx_strand_id
1 'polypeptide(L)' 'MRLDTLMQRVGAEYARIRAFRAALELVLDDFVARGWVRSYKIGRGDSGLIAIDKVQTPTQARALAARNALPST' A
#
# COMPACT_ATOMS: atom_id res chain seq x y z
N MET A 1 -10.17 9.24 17.13
CA MET A 1 -10.49 10.43 16.31
C MET A 1 -11.14 9.93 15.02
N ARG A 2 -12.37 10.37 14.69
CA ARG A 2 -13.17 9.85 13.55
C ARG A 2 -12.73 10.45 12.22
N LEU A 3 -12.89 9.71 11.12
CA LEU A 3 -12.47 10.16 9.80
C LEU A 3 -13.29 11.36 9.31
N ASP A 4 -14.59 11.35 9.58
CA ASP A 4 -15.54 12.41 9.26
C ASP A 4 -15.09 13.77 9.86
N THR A 5 -14.53 13.73 11.07
CA THR A 5 -13.93 14.88 11.76
C THR A 5 -12.60 15.33 11.12
N LEU A 6 -11.89 14.40 10.47
CA LEU A 6 -10.68 14.67 9.70
C LEU A 6 -11.01 15.26 8.32
N MET A 7 -12.10 14.82 7.69
CA MET A 7 -12.56 15.30 6.39
C MET A 7 -13.04 16.76 6.43
N GLN A 8 -13.78 17.14 7.48
CA GLN A 8 -14.15 18.55 7.72
C GLN A 8 -12.92 19.44 7.97
N ARG A 9 -11.89 18.93 8.66
CA ARG A 9 -10.70 19.70 9.03
C ARG A 9 -9.76 20.01 7.86
N VAL A 10 -9.75 19.18 6.83
CA VAL A 10 -8.81 19.30 5.69
C VAL A 10 -9.48 19.91 4.45
N GLY A 11 -10.81 20.11 4.46
CA GLY A 11 -11.54 20.74 3.35
C GLY A 11 -11.49 19.93 2.03
N ALA A 12 -11.17 18.63 2.11
CA ALA A 12 -11.03 17.79 0.94
C ALA A 12 -12.40 17.26 0.49
N GLU A 13 -12.86 17.74 -0.65
CA GLU A 13 -14.11 17.30 -1.27
C GLU A 13 -14.08 15.78 -1.54
N TYR A 14 -15.15 15.07 -1.17
CA TYR A 14 -15.23 13.60 -1.30
C TYR A 14 -14.97 13.12 -2.74
N ALA A 15 -15.28 13.96 -3.73
CA ALA A 15 -14.97 13.73 -5.14
C ALA A 15 -13.46 13.69 -5.43
N ARG A 16 -12.66 14.58 -4.82
CA ARG A 16 -11.19 14.60 -4.97
C ARG A 16 -10.53 13.33 -4.45
N ILE A 17 -11.07 12.74 -3.39
CA ILE A 17 -10.53 11.51 -2.81
C ILE A 17 -10.84 10.30 -3.70
N ARG A 18 -12.03 10.24 -4.30
CA ARG A 18 -12.34 9.21 -5.31
C ARG A 18 -11.46 9.34 -6.55
N ALA A 19 -11.25 10.57 -7.05
CA ALA A 19 -10.38 10.82 -8.19
C ALA A 19 -8.92 10.43 -7.90
N PHE A 20 -8.40 10.79 -6.73
CA PHE A 20 -7.07 10.40 -6.29
C PHE A 20 -6.93 8.87 -6.19
N ARG A 21 -7.95 8.18 -5.65
CA ARG A 21 -7.97 6.72 -5.59
C ARG A 21 -7.87 6.07 -6.97
N ALA A 22 -8.66 6.55 -7.93
CA ALA A 22 -8.62 6.01 -9.30
C ALA A 22 -7.24 6.22 -9.96
N ALA A 23 -6.64 7.40 -9.78
CA ALA A 23 -5.29 7.67 -10.27
C ALA A 23 -4.24 6.77 -9.60
N LEU A 24 -4.39 6.52 -8.30
CA LEU A 24 -3.49 5.65 -7.55
C LEU A 24 -3.59 4.17 -7.99
N GLU A 25 -4.80 3.67 -8.26
CA GLU A 25 -5.01 2.32 -8.78
C GLU A 25 -4.25 2.11 -10.09
N LEU A 26 -4.30 3.07 -11.02
CA LEU A 26 -3.56 3.01 -12.29
C LEU A 26 -2.03 2.92 -12.09
N VAL A 27 -1.48 3.69 -11.16
CA VAL A 27 -0.03 3.67 -10.87
C VAL A 27 0.37 2.33 -10.24
N LEU A 28 -0.44 1.80 -9.33
CA LEU A 28 -0.15 0.53 -8.67
C LEU A 28 -0.26 -0.65 -9.64
N ASP A 29 -1.20 -0.60 -10.59
CA ASP A 29 -1.30 -1.59 -11.67
C ASP A 29 -0.04 -1.58 -12.56
N ASP A 30 0.48 -0.40 -12.92
CA ASP A 30 1.74 -0.28 -13.66
C ASP A 30 2.93 -0.84 -12.85
N PHE A 31 2.95 -0.61 -11.53
CA PHE A 31 4.00 -1.16 -10.66
C PHE A 31 3.94 -2.69 -10.55
N VAL A 32 2.75 -3.27 -10.56
CA VAL A 32 2.57 -4.72 -10.62
C VAL A 32 3.01 -5.26 -11.98
N ALA A 33 2.60 -4.62 -13.07
CA ALA A 33 2.98 -5.02 -14.44
C ALA A 33 4.50 -4.96 -14.66
N ARG A 34 5.19 -3.98 -14.07
CA ARG A 34 6.66 -3.85 -14.10
C ARG A 34 7.38 -4.77 -13.12
N GLY A 35 6.65 -5.52 -12.28
CA GLY A 35 7.22 -6.42 -11.29
C GLY A 35 7.94 -5.68 -10.15
N TRP A 36 7.59 -4.43 -9.86
CA TRP A 36 8.13 -3.68 -8.72
C TRP A 36 7.40 -4.04 -7.43
N VAL A 37 6.13 -4.40 -7.56
CA VAL A 37 5.23 -4.80 -6.48
C VAL A 37 4.59 -6.12 -6.89
N ARG A 38 4.42 -7.06 -5.93
CA ARG A 38 3.72 -8.33 -6.18
C ARG A 38 2.22 -8.14 -6.20
N SER A 39 1.70 -7.40 -5.23
CA SER A 39 0.28 -7.13 -5.10
C SER A 39 0.05 -5.88 -4.26
N TYR A 40 -1.14 -5.28 -4.39
CA TYR A 40 -1.57 -4.20 -3.54
C TYR A 40 -3.04 -4.40 -3.15
N LYS A 41 -3.46 -3.78 -2.05
CA LYS A 41 -4.85 -3.74 -1.60
C LYS A 41 -5.18 -2.33 -1.13
N ILE A 42 -6.21 -1.75 -1.74
CA ILE A 42 -6.77 -0.47 -1.28
C ILE A 42 -8.03 -0.77 -0.47
N GLY A 43 -8.01 -0.41 0.81
CA GLY A 43 -9.15 -0.54 1.71
C GLY A 43 -10.41 0.11 1.13
N ARG A 44 -11.57 -0.52 1.34
CA ARG A 44 -12.88 0.08 1.04
C ARG A 44 -13.44 0.64 2.34
N GLY A 45 -13.32 1.94 2.52
CA GLY A 45 -13.82 2.65 3.69
C GLY A 45 -13.01 3.90 3.98
N ASP A 46 -13.56 4.73 4.85
CA ASP A 46 -13.02 6.01 5.26
C ASP A 46 -11.55 5.91 5.73
N SER A 47 -11.14 4.80 6.35
CA SER A 47 -9.78 4.57 6.86
C SER A 47 -8.70 4.27 5.82
N GLY A 48 -9.02 4.21 4.51
CA GLY A 48 -8.06 4.37 3.40
C GLY A 48 -6.73 3.63 3.48
N LEU A 49 -6.66 2.44 4.07
CA LEU A 49 -5.40 1.75 4.27
C LEU A 49 -4.94 1.13 2.94
N ILE A 50 -3.77 1.53 2.46
CA ILE A 50 -3.12 0.95 1.28
C ILE A 50 -2.06 -0.04 1.79
N ALA A 51 -2.25 -1.31 1.47
CA ALA A 51 -1.22 -2.33 1.68
C ALA A 51 -0.52 -2.60 0.34
N ILE A 52 0.81 -2.60 0.34
CA ILE A 52 1.65 -2.86 -0.84
C ILE A 52 2.61 -3.98 -0.49
N ASP A 53 2.49 -5.13 -1.15
CA ASP A 53 3.45 -6.22 -1.05
C ASP A 53 4.58 -6.01 -2.07
N LYS A 54 5.69 -5.45 -1.62
CA LYS A 54 6.83 -5.09 -2.48
C LYS A 54 7.63 -6.32 -2.85
N VAL A 55 8.21 -6.30 -4.06
CA VAL A 55 9.24 -7.28 -4.39
C VAL A 55 10.43 -7.06 -3.46
N GLN A 56 10.84 -8.11 -2.75
CA GLN A 56 12.00 -8.04 -1.88
C GLN A 56 13.23 -7.75 -2.72
N THR A 57 14.00 -6.75 -2.31
CA THR A 57 15.30 -6.50 -2.95
C THR A 57 16.22 -7.71 -2.71
N PRO A 58 17.22 -7.96 -3.56
CA PRO A 58 18.14 -9.09 -3.39
C PRO A 58 18.80 -9.12 -2.00
N THR A 59 19.04 -7.96 -1.40
CA THR A 59 19.57 -7.83 -0.04
C THR A 59 18.55 -8.25 1.02
N GLN A 60 17.28 -7.85 0.88
CA GLN A 60 16.20 -8.29 1.78
C GLN A 60 15.93 -9.79 1.68
N ALA A 61 15.95 -10.34 0.46
CA ALA A 61 15.78 -11.78 0.24
C ALA A 61 16.90 -12.58 0.92
N ARG A 62 18.16 -12.13 0.82
CA ARG A 62 19.30 -12.74 1.51
C ARG A 62 19.19 -12.63 3.02
N ALA A 63 18.81 -11.47 3.56
CA ALA A 63 18.63 -11.27 4.99
C ALA A 63 17.50 -12.16 5.56
N LEU A 64 16.39 -12.30 4.81
CA LEU A 64 15.28 -13.17 5.20
C LEU A 64 15.67 -14.66 5.14
N ALA A 65 16.39 -15.07 4.09
CA ALA A 65 16.90 -16.44 3.98
C ALA A 65 17.86 -16.78 5.12
N ALA A 66 18.76 -15.86 5.48
CA ALA A 66 19.66 -16.02 6.63
C ALA A 66 18.89 -16.13 7.95
N ARG A 67 17.81 -15.34 8.13
CA ARG A 67 16.96 -15.43 9.31
C ARG A 67 16.20 -16.75 9.41
N ASN A 68 15.67 -17.25 8.29
CA ASN A 68 14.92 -18.50 8.25
C ASN A 68 15.82 -19.75 8.34
N ALA A 69 17.11 -19.60 8.05
CA ALA A 69 18.11 -20.66 8.20
C ALA A 69 18.61 -20.81 9.66
N LEU A 70 18.30 -19.86 10.55
CA LEU A 70 18.60 -19.98 11.96
C LEU A 70 17.52 -20.86 12.63
N PRO A 71 17.90 -21.94 13.33
CA PRO A 71 16.95 -22.75 14.06
C PRO A 71 16.29 -21.92 15.16
N SER A 72 14.97 -22.03 15.27
CA SER A 72 14.18 -21.38 16.32
C SER A 72 14.64 -21.89 17.68
N THR A 73 15.36 -21.05 18.42
CA THR A 73 15.76 -21.31 19.81
C THR A 73 14.59 -21.13 20.78
#